data_AF-A0A8T4UWC3-F1
#
_entry.id   AF-A0A8T4UWC3-F1
#
_cell.length_a   1.000
_cell.length_b   1.000
_cell.length_c   1.000
_cell.angle_alpha   90.00
_cell.angle_beta   90.00
_cell.angle_gamma   90.00
#
_symmetry.space_group_name_H-M   'P 1'
#
loop_
_entity.id
_entity.type
_entity.pdbx_description
1 polymer ?
#
loop_
_entity_poly.entity_id
_entity_poly.type
_entity_poly.pdbx_seq_one_letter_code
_entity_poly.pdbx_strand_id
1 'polypeptide(L)'
;MLSKILFENYGNLSSRLNNPQTNGKLERLWYEYDRHRWHFSNLKEWIDFYNNRLHGALKLEWAERPNEAFQRKLRPECLIGMMFK
;
A
#
# COMPACT_ATOMS: atom_id res chain seq x y z
N MET A 1 18.37 -5.77 17.25
CA MET A 1 19.15 -6.37 16.14
C MET A 1 18.41 -6.21 14.81
N LEU A 2 17.14 -6.64 14.70
CA LEU A 2 16.28 -6.38 13.52
C LEU A 2 16.12 -4.90 13.15
N SER A 3 16.01 -4.02 14.15
CA SER A 3 15.93 -2.56 13.93
C SER A 3 17.19 -1.96 13.30
N LYS A 4 18.36 -2.58 13.49
CA LYS A 4 19.64 -2.07 13.00
C LYS A 4 19.88 -2.45 11.53
N ILE A 5 19.48 -3.68 11.15
CA ILE A 5 19.53 -4.19 9.78
C ILE A 5 18.58 -3.40 8.85
N LEU A 6 17.39 -3.04 9.34
CA LEU A 6 16.46 -2.19 8.60
C LEU A 6 17.01 -0.77 8.39
N PHE A 7 17.73 -0.23 9.37
CA PHE A 7 18.31 1.12 9.31
C PHE A 7 19.48 1.23 8.31
N GLU A 8 20.27 0.17 8.17
CA GLU A 8 21.39 0.12 7.23
C GLU A 8 20.95 -0.05 5.76
N ASN A 9 19.81 -0.70 5.51
CA ASN A 9 19.34 -0.98 4.15
C ASN A 9 18.24 -0.03 3.66
N TYR A 10 17.46 0.56 4.56
CA TYR A 10 16.35 1.45 4.23
C TYR A 10 16.38 2.67 5.16
N GLY A 11 16.48 3.87 4.57
CA GLY A 11 16.43 5.12 5.34
C GLY A 11 15.12 5.23 6.12
N ASN A 12 15.21 5.47 7.43
CA ASN A 12 14.03 5.62 8.27
C ASN A 12 13.44 7.04 8.12
N LEU A 13 12.29 7.17 7.47
CA LEU A 13 11.49 8.39 7.49
C LEU A 13 10.52 8.33 8.67
N SER A 14 10.97 8.78 9.85
CA SER A 14 10.08 9.01 10.98
C SER A 14 9.26 10.28 10.72
N SER A 15 7.93 10.16 10.71
CA SER A 15 7.04 11.32 10.74
C SER A 15 7.30 12.15 11.99
N ARG A 16 7.34 13.48 11.87
CA ARG A 16 7.40 14.38 13.04
C ARG A 16 6.23 14.08 13.98
N LEU A 17 6.48 14.10 15.29
CA LEU A 17 5.43 14.01 16.31
C LEU A 17 4.38 15.09 15.99
N ASN A 18 3.10 14.70 15.89
CA ASN A 18 1.95 15.58 15.59
C ASN A 18 1.88 16.17 14.16
N ASN A 19 2.45 15.52 13.14
CA ASN A 19 2.16 15.88 11.74
C ASN A 19 1.30 14.81 11.03
N PRO A 20 -0.05 14.85 11.17
CA PRO A 20 -0.95 13.85 10.57
C PRO A 20 -0.85 13.80 9.04
N GLN A 21 -0.47 14.92 8.41
CA GLN A 21 -0.28 15.00 6.96
C GLN A 21 0.78 14.01 6.42
N THR A 22 1.78 13.62 7.22
CA THR A 22 2.83 12.68 6.79
C THR A 22 2.28 11.26 6.63
N ASN A 23 1.30 10.87 7.45
CA ASN A 23 0.75 9.51 7.49
C ASN A 23 -0.65 9.40 6.86
N GLY A 24 -1.14 10.45 6.20
CA GLY A 24 -2.52 10.51 5.69
C GLY A 24 -2.93 9.35 4.77
N LYS A 25 -1.99 8.72 4.04
CA LYS A 25 -2.27 7.51 3.24
C LYS A 25 -2.58 6.30 4.12
N LEU A 26 -1.82 6.13 5.19
CA LEU A 26 -2.01 5.05 6.15
C LEU A 26 -3.28 5.27 6.97
N GLU A 27 -3.52 6.51 7.41
CA GLU A 27 -4.77 6.88 8.11
C GLU A 27 -6.01 6.63 7.23
N ARG A 28 -5.95 7.02 5.95
CA ARG A 28 -7.01 6.73 4.97
C ARG A 28 -7.25 5.22 4.79
N LEU A 29 -6.17 4.43 4.77
CA LEU A 29 -6.24 2.97 4.67
C LEU A 29 -6.93 2.36 5.89
N TRP A 30 -6.53 2.77 7.11
CA TRP A 30 -7.15 2.30 8.35
C TRP A 30 -8.62 2.67 8.44
N TYR A 31 -8.99 3.87 7.99
CA TYR A 31 -10.38 4.27 7.92
C TYR A 31 -11.23 3.38 6.98
N GLU A 32 -10.68 2.99 5.82
CA GLU A 32 -11.37 2.06 4.91
C GLU A 32 -11.40 0.63 5.48
N TYR A 33 -10.36 0.23 6.22
CA TYR A 33 -10.31 -1.02 6.95
C TYR A 33 -11.44 -1.10 7.97
N ASP A 34 -11.51 -0.16 8.91
CA ASP A 34 -12.53 -0.17 9.98
C ASP A 34 -13.96 -0.17 9.45
N ARG A 35 -14.20 0.52 8.32
CA ARG A 35 -15.52 0.56 7.67
C ARG A 35 -15.92 -0.80 7.07
N HIS A 36 -15.00 -1.49 6.39
CA HIS A 36 -15.35 -2.67 5.61
C HIS A 36 -14.94 -3.98 6.27
N ARG A 37 -14.11 -3.95 7.31
CA ARG A 37 -13.53 -5.14 7.95
C ARG A 37 -14.59 -6.16 8.38
N TRP A 38 -15.75 -5.70 8.84
CA TRP A 38 -16.83 -6.54 9.33
C TRP A 38 -17.51 -7.38 8.23
N HIS A 39 -17.30 -7.05 6.96
CA HIS A 39 -17.84 -7.81 5.82
C HIS A 39 -16.98 -9.00 5.41
N PHE A 40 -15.79 -9.17 5.99
CA PHE A 40 -14.82 -10.19 5.60
C PHE A 40 -14.48 -11.13 6.76
N SER A 41 -14.25 -12.39 6.44
CA SER A 41 -13.97 -13.42 7.45
C SER A 41 -12.55 -13.30 7.99
N ASN A 42 -11.61 -12.90 7.13
CA ASN A 42 -10.20 -12.79 7.46
C ASN A 42 -9.54 -11.58 6.78
N LEU A 43 -8.34 -11.23 7.26
CA LEU A 43 -7.57 -10.09 6.74
C LEU A 43 -7.20 -10.27 5.26
N LYS A 44 -6.92 -11.51 4.82
CA LYS A 44 -6.53 -11.79 3.44
C LYS A 44 -7.65 -11.43 2.46
N GLU A 45 -8.88 -11.84 2.74
CA GLU A 45 -10.06 -11.49 1.94
C GLU A 45 -10.26 -9.98 1.84
N TRP A 46 -10.06 -9.25 2.95
CA TRP A 46 -10.14 -7.80 2.93
C TRP A 46 -9.04 -7.18 2.06
N ILE A 47 -7.80 -7.67 2.16
CA ILE A 47 -6.67 -7.20 1.33
C ILE A 47 -6.96 -7.47 -0.15
N ASP A 48 -7.41 -8.68 -0.48
CA ASP A 48 -7.72 -9.10 -1.85
C ASP A 48 -8.85 -8.22 -2.43
N PHE A 49 -9.89 -7.93 -1.65
CA PHE A 49 -10.94 -6.98 -2.03
C PHE A 49 -10.39 -5.57 -2.24
N TYR A 50 -9.64 -5.05 -1.26
CA TYR A 50 -9.14 -3.67 -1.28
C TYR A 50 -8.20 -3.40 -2.46
N ASN A 51 -7.40 -4.39 -2.85
CA ASN A 51 -6.45 -4.28 -3.95
C ASN A 51 -7.07 -4.48 -5.35
N ASN A 52 -8.26 -5.09 -5.43
CA ASN A 52 -8.97 -5.35 -6.68
C ASN A 52 -10.19 -4.43 -6.92
N ARG A 53 -10.62 -3.67 -5.91
CA ARG A 53 -11.68 -2.65 -6.10
C ARG A 53 -11.18 -1.46 -6.91
N LEU A 54 -12.14 -0.74 -7.47
CA LEU A 54 -11.91 0.54 -8.15
C LEU A 54 -11.65 1.63 -7.11
N HIS A 55 -10.64 2.47 -7.37
CA HIS A 55 -10.31 3.61 -6.51
C HIS A 55 -10.47 4.91 -7.29
N GLY A 56 -11.36 5.80 -6.85
CA GLY A 56 -11.57 7.10 -7.48
C GLY A 56 -10.38 8.05 -7.37
N ALA A 57 -9.43 7.79 -6.46
CA ALA A 57 -8.17 8.53 -6.36
C ALA A 57 -7.09 8.03 -7.34
N LEU A 58 -7.34 6.91 -8.02
CA LEU A 58 -6.52 6.39 -9.11
C LEU A 58 -7.12 6.80 -10.46
N LYS A 59 -6.55 6.33 -11.57
CA LYS A 59 -7.01 6.72 -12.91
C LYS A 59 -8.43 6.19 -13.16
N LEU A 60 -9.40 7.10 -13.10
CA LEU A 60 -10.83 6.84 -13.33
C LEU A 60 -11.15 6.46 -14.78
N GLU A 61 -10.38 6.95 -15.75
CA GLU A 61 -10.62 6.72 -17.19
C GLU A 61 -10.72 5.25 -17.56
N TRP A 62 -9.94 4.40 -16.89
CA TRP A 62 -9.97 2.94 -17.08
C TRP A 62 -10.28 2.18 -15.80
N ALA A 63 -10.77 2.88 -14.77
CA ALA A 63 -11.12 2.29 -13.49
C ALA A 63 -9.94 1.50 -12.88
N GLU A 64 -8.82 2.18 -12.65
CA GLU A 64 -7.59 1.57 -12.17
C GLU A 64 -7.72 0.97 -10.77
N ARG A 65 -7.23 -0.26 -10.61
CA ARG A 65 -7.13 -0.97 -9.33
C ARG A 65 -5.77 -0.72 -8.66
N PRO A 66 -5.67 -0.77 -7.32
CA PRO A 66 -4.40 -0.59 -6.63
C PRO A 66 -3.28 -1.55 -7.09
N ASN A 67 -3.61 -2.81 -7.38
CA ASN A 67 -2.64 -3.77 -7.92
C ASN A 67 -2.07 -3.33 -9.27
N GLU A 68 -2.93 -2.82 -10.16
CA GLU A 68 -2.53 -2.33 -11.48
C GLU A 68 -1.69 -1.05 -11.34
N ALA A 69 -2.11 -0.14 -10.45
CA ALA A 69 -1.36 1.08 -10.16
C ALA A 69 0.01 0.78 -9.57
N PHE A 70 0.13 -0.27 -8.74
CA PHE A 70 1.40 -0.72 -8.19
C PHE A 70 2.33 -1.22 -9.29
N GLN A 71 1.86 -2.11 -10.16
CA GLN A 71 2.63 -2.63 -11.28
C GLN A 71 3.05 -1.51 -12.25
N ARG A 72 2.15 -0.57 -12.55
CA ARG A 72 2.45 0.56 -13.44
C ARG A 72 3.49 1.53 -12.85
N LYS A 73 3.49 1.73 -11.54
CA LYS A 73 4.44 2.62 -10.85
C LYS A 73 5.74 1.92 -10.48
N LEU A 74 5.83 0.61 -10.68
CA LEU A 74 7.05 -0.13 -10.44
C LEU A 74 8.14 0.35 -11.40
N ARG A 75 9.36 0.51 -10.89
CA ARG A 75 10.49 0.86 -11.75
C ARG A 75 10.89 -0.36 -12.60
N PRO A 76 11.29 -0.18 -13.87
CA PRO A 76 11.66 -1.30 -14.76
C PRO A 76 12.71 -2.25 -14.17
N GLU A 77 13.65 -1.74 -13.38
CA GLU A 77 14.71 -2.53 -12.75
C GLU A 77 14.15 -3.52 -11.72
N CYS A 78 13.01 -3.17 -11.09
CA CYS A 78 12.33 -4.06 -10.16
C CYS A 78 11.59 -5.21 -10.87
N LEU A 79 11.18 -5.04 -12.14
CA LEU A 79 10.55 -6.12 -12.90
C LEU A 79 11.54 -7.26 -13.19
N ILE A 80 12.79 -6.94 -13.49
CA ILE A 80 13.84 -7.95 -13.76
C ILE A 80 14.05 -8.85 -12.55
N GLY A 81 14.10 -8.28 -11.34
CA GLY A 81 14.20 -9.07 -10.09
C GLY A 81 12.97 -9.92 -9.76
N MET A 82 11.80 -9.59 -10.31
CA MET A 82 10.57 -10.39 -10.15
C MET A 82 10.49 -11.54 -11.17
N MET A 83 11.15 -11.45 -12.32
CA MET A 83 11.17 -12.48 -13.36
C MET A 83 12.01 -13.71 -12.98
N PHE A 84 13.01 -13.55 -12.11
CA PHE A 84 13.96 -14.60 -11.72
C PHE A 84 13.65 -15.24 -10.36
N LYS A 85 12.40 -15.13 -9.88
CA LYS A 85 11.97 -15.68 -8.59
C LYS A 85 11.00 -16.85 -8.75
#